data_AF-A0A1F7EZX4-F1
#
_entry.id   AF-A0A1F7EZX4-F1
#
_cell.length_a   1.000
_cell.length_b   1.000
_cell.length_c   1.000
_cell.angle_alpha   90.00
_cell.angle_beta   90.00
_cell.angle_gamma   90.00
#
_symmetry.space_group_name_H-M   'P 1'
#
loop_
_entity.id
_entity.type
_entity.pdbx_description
1 polymer ?
#
loop_
_entity_poly.entity_id
_entity_poly.type
_entity_poly.pdbx_seq_one_letter_code
_entity_poly.pdbx_strand_id
1 'polypeptide(L)'
;MSDSKNNIFVPEYVPLENKGEEAIICGMADVIYPDSASTFVILDTKLNKIINEDHFVRYPNKWFYPSWRRQEFTISVQPAAVWSSICSLIRNVLNRIIPMWVLWEPFPNRYNRFILKSTWFKNKVRRKALEEVLKCGYLIAGHDGAFDEYDCHVINLMHEFGMRYGIFGSSMKTKTKSKYIISVFEKTLQNADFIYCRDRIAFDWAKNKFKHLNIQLAPDPAFGMRPASQNDVDEMIEREGLIRLFTKPVIMVTCAEPAPIERHSFKNIPLRKKKNVHRDFLASIFDYIVNKHDAHILFIPHAIGPTPGLDDRKIANDVIRRMQRFDMATNLVGDFSGRILKGLVSRADLLIGERIHSIIGAFGVNTPFISMGVEQDNRVMGIIGEMCECHDLIYLLNDANQASFETFFDNVWSAKTTLKERLSKTSMIINGRLATVGNEIKDIIRGKEID
;
A
#
# COMPACT_ATOMS: atom_id res chain seq x y z
N MET A 1 9.94 -25.41 -14.09
CA MET A 1 9.05 -24.25 -14.34
C MET A 1 7.75 -24.59 -13.66
N SER A 2 7.31 -23.78 -12.69
CA SER A 2 6.00 -23.98 -12.08
C SER A 2 4.92 -24.02 -13.17
N ASP A 3 3.84 -24.78 -12.95
CA ASP A 3 2.70 -24.76 -13.85
C ASP A 3 2.13 -23.33 -13.85
N SER A 4 2.38 -22.58 -14.92
CA SER A 4 2.05 -21.15 -15.02
C SER A 4 0.56 -20.89 -14.83
N LYS A 5 -0.28 -21.93 -14.98
CA LYS A 5 -1.71 -21.89 -14.70
C LYS A 5 -2.05 -21.60 -13.22
N ASN A 6 -1.13 -21.81 -12.29
CA ASN A 6 -1.35 -21.48 -10.88
C ASN A 6 -0.86 -20.06 -10.52
N ASN A 7 -0.25 -19.34 -11.47
CA ASN A 7 0.25 -17.99 -11.22
C ASN A 7 -0.89 -16.97 -11.30
N ILE A 8 -0.85 -16.00 -10.39
CA ILE A 8 -1.75 -14.83 -10.41
C ILE A 8 -0.98 -13.65 -10.97
N PHE A 9 -1.54 -12.96 -11.96
CA PHE A 9 -1.04 -11.68 -12.42
C PHE A 9 -1.71 -10.52 -11.70
N VAL A 10 -0.92 -9.54 -11.25
CA VAL A 10 -1.41 -8.26 -10.71
C VAL A 10 -1.07 -7.17 -11.71
N PRO A 11 -2.08 -6.55 -12.35
CA PRO A 11 -1.87 -5.62 -13.46
C PRO A 11 -1.41 -4.23 -13.02
N GLU A 12 -1.64 -3.89 -11.75
CA GLU A 12 -1.20 -2.65 -11.14
C GLU A 12 0.32 -2.61 -10.99
N TYR A 13 0.79 -1.39 -10.72
CA TYR A 13 2.16 -1.16 -10.34
C TYR A 13 2.36 -1.43 -8.85
N VAL A 14 3.29 -2.32 -8.52
CA VAL A 14 3.61 -2.72 -7.16
C VAL A 14 5.06 -2.35 -6.82
N PRO A 15 5.34 -1.16 -6.25
CA PRO A 15 6.66 -0.85 -5.71
C PRO A 15 6.89 -1.59 -4.41
N LEU A 16 7.71 -2.64 -4.40
CA LEU A 16 8.07 -3.34 -3.16
C LEU A 16 8.98 -2.51 -2.24
N GLU A 17 9.52 -1.37 -2.71
CA GLU A 17 10.16 -0.39 -1.83
C GLU A 17 9.16 0.39 -0.96
N ASN A 18 7.86 0.29 -1.26
CA ASN A 18 6.78 0.70 -0.37
C ASN A 18 6.20 -0.56 0.29
N LYS A 19 6.49 -0.72 1.58
CA LYS A 19 6.13 -1.89 2.38
C LYS A 19 4.63 -2.02 2.60
N GLY A 20 3.88 -0.93 2.40
CA GLY A 20 2.43 -1.00 2.34
C GLY A 20 1.93 -1.75 1.10
N GLU A 21 2.52 -1.47 -0.07
CA GLU A 21 2.17 -2.16 -1.30
C GLU A 21 2.58 -3.63 -1.24
N GLU A 22 3.79 -3.92 -0.71
CA GLU A 22 4.24 -5.29 -0.44
C GLU A 22 3.26 -6.03 0.49
N ALA A 23 2.78 -5.37 1.55
CA ALA A 23 1.89 -5.98 2.53
C ALA A 23 0.55 -6.40 1.92
N ILE A 24 -0.03 -5.59 1.04
CA ILE A 24 -1.29 -5.92 0.36
C ILE A 24 -1.09 -7.17 -0.51
N ILE A 25 -0.03 -7.22 -1.32
CA ILE A 25 0.22 -8.38 -2.19
C ILE A 25 0.53 -9.65 -1.38
N CYS A 26 1.40 -9.56 -0.38
CA CYS A 26 1.69 -10.69 0.51
C CYS A 26 0.42 -11.16 1.21
N GLY A 27 -0.44 -10.23 1.61
CA GLY A 27 -1.73 -10.52 2.23
C GLY A 27 -2.69 -11.23 1.29
N MET A 28 -2.80 -10.79 0.03
CA MET A 28 -3.56 -11.51 -0.99
C MET A 28 -3.05 -12.95 -1.15
N ALA A 29 -1.73 -13.13 -1.23
CA ALA A 29 -1.10 -14.44 -1.37
C ALA A 29 -1.40 -15.36 -0.18
N ASP A 30 -1.21 -14.86 1.05
CA ASP A 30 -1.42 -15.63 2.27
C ASP A 30 -2.89 -16.02 2.50
N VAL A 31 -3.81 -15.17 2.04
CA VAL A 31 -5.26 -15.37 2.22
C VAL A 31 -5.81 -16.36 1.19
N ILE A 32 -5.39 -16.26 -0.07
CA ILE A 32 -5.90 -17.11 -1.15
C ILE A 32 -5.16 -18.46 -1.17
N TYR A 33 -3.85 -18.45 -0.90
CA TYR A 33 -2.96 -19.60 -1.03
C TYR A 33 -2.06 -19.80 0.21
N PRO A 34 -2.65 -20.03 1.40
CA PRO A 34 -1.91 -20.14 2.66
C PRO A 34 -0.85 -21.25 2.71
N ASP A 35 -1.04 -22.32 1.91
CA ASP A 35 -0.22 -23.54 1.90
C ASP A 35 0.34 -23.87 0.50
N SER A 36 0.17 -22.98 -0.49
CA SER A 36 0.50 -23.25 -1.89
C SER A 36 1.59 -22.31 -2.39
N ALA A 37 2.52 -22.85 -3.19
CA ALA A 37 3.56 -22.09 -3.88
C ALA A 37 3.02 -21.34 -5.11
N SER A 38 1.83 -20.74 -5.01
CA SER A 38 1.28 -19.92 -6.09
C SER A 38 2.14 -18.67 -6.24
N THR A 39 2.62 -18.40 -7.45
CA THR A 39 3.50 -17.26 -7.69
C THR A 39 2.68 -16.05 -8.13
N PHE A 40 2.91 -14.91 -7.49
CA PHE A 40 2.34 -13.64 -7.91
C PHE A 40 3.29 -12.97 -8.90
N VAL A 41 2.78 -12.71 -10.10
CA VAL A 41 3.48 -11.99 -11.15
C VAL A 41 3.11 -10.52 -11.04
N ILE A 42 4.08 -9.68 -10.72
CA ILE A 42 3.86 -8.24 -10.44
C ILE A 42 4.74 -7.34 -11.32
N LEU A 43 4.34 -6.08 -11.46
CA LEU A 43 5.04 -5.09 -12.25
C LEU A 43 5.74 -4.05 -11.35
N ASP A 44 7.05 -3.92 -11.51
CA ASP A 44 7.91 -3.06 -10.67
C ASP A 44 8.64 -2.01 -11.53
N THR A 45 8.66 -0.74 -11.08
CA THR A 45 9.19 0.38 -11.86
C THR A 45 10.70 0.52 -11.81
N LYS A 46 11.38 0.08 -10.74
CA LYS A 46 12.84 0.24 -10.64
C LYS A 46 13.59 -0.86 -11.37
N LEU A 47 12.91 -1.96 -11.66
CA LEU A 47 13.56 -3.10 -12.28
C LEU A 47 13.92 -2.84 -13.75
N ASN A 48 15.14 -3.25 -14.10
CA ASN A 48 15.62 -3.32 -15.47
C ASN A 48 15.68 -4.76 -15.99
N LYS A 49 15.53 -5.75 -15.09
CA LYS A 49 15.57 -7.19 -15.33
C LYS A 49 14.48 -7.88 -14.53
N ILE A 50 14.16 -9.12 -14.90
CA ILE A 50 13.24 -9.97 -14.13
C ILE A 50 13.94 -10.40 -12.84
N ILE A 51 13.22 -10.37 -11.73
CA ILE A 51 13.66 -10.94 -10.45
C ILE A 51 12.68 -12.05 -10.07
N ASN A 52 13.21 -13.22 -9.69
CA ASN A 52 12.43 -14.30 -9.11
C ASN A 52 12.77 -14.36 -7.62
N GLU A 53 11.75 -14.23 -6.79
CA GLU A 53 11.75 -14.41 -5.34
C GLU A 53 10.76 -15.53 -5.01
N ASP A 54 10.82 -16.11 -3.81
CA ASP A 54 10.07 -17.35 -3.48
C ASP A 54 8.56 -17.29 -3.78
N HIS A 55 7.95 -16.11 -3.67
CA HIS A 55 6.51 -15.91 -3.93
C HIS A 55 6.21 -14.92 -5.07
N PHE A 56 7.24 -14.25 -5.62
CA PHE A 56 7.07 -13.18 -6.60
C PHE A 56 7.92 -13.38 -7.84
N VAL A 57 7.31 -13.17 -9.01
CA VAL A 57 8.05 -12.87 -10.23
C VAL A 57 7.82 -11.41 -10.57
N ARG A 58 8.89 -10.62 -10.50
CA ARG A 58 8.83 -9.18 -10.70
C ARG A 58 9.32 -8.84 -12.08
N TYR A 59 8.46 -8.19 -12.87
CA TYR A 59 8.80 -7.71 -14.20
C TYR A 59 9.01 -6.20 -14.23
N PRO A 60 9.95 -5.69 -15.05
CA PRO A 60 10.07 -4.27 -15.34
C PRO A 60 8.77 -3.67 -15.88
N ASN A 61 8.16 -2.75 -15.15
CA ASN A 61 6.93 -2.06 -15.52
C ASN A 61 7.04 -1.38 -16.90
N LYS A 62 8.21 -0.82 -17.22
CA LYS A 62 8.54 -0.18 -18.51
C LYS A 62 8.47 -1.11 -19.73
N TRP A 63 8.32 -2.42 -19.52
CA TRP A 63 8.10 -3.38 -20.59
C TRP A 63 6.62 -3.48 -20.98
N PHE A 64 5.73 -3.05 -20.09
CA PHE A 64 4.28 -3.14 -20.19
C PHE A 64 3.65 -1.76 -20.44
N TYR A 65 4.10 -0.71 -19.72
CA TYR A 65 3.55 0.65 -19.84
C TYR A 65 4.61 1.72 -20.13
N PRO A 66 4.28 2.85 -20.79
CA PRO A 66 5.19 3.98 -20.90
C PRO A 66 5.35 4.66 -19.54
N SER A 67 6.58 5.02 -19.22
CA SER A 67 6.91 5.71 -17.97
C SER A 67 6.24 7.08 -17.82
N TRP A 68 5.88 7.76 -18.92
CA TRP A 68 5.29 9.10 -18.88
C TRP A 68 3.85 9.13 -18.34
N ARG A 69 3.10 8.03 -18.46
CA ARG A 69 1.66 8.00 -18.13
C ARG A 69 1.34 8.09 -16.64
N ARG A 70 2.28 7.69 -15.77
CA ARG A 70 2.10 7.66 -14.32
C ARG A 70 2.97 8.71 -13.60
N GLN A 71 3.53 9.68 -14.33
CA GLN A 71 4.24 10.79 -13.71
C GLN A 71 3.29 11.73 -12.98
N GLU A 72 3.66 12.13 -11.76
CA GLU A 72 2.85 13.00 -10.92
C GLU A 72 3.34 14.45 -10.96
N PHE A 73 2.45 15.38 -10.66
CA PHE A 73 2.84 16.78 -10.54
C PHE A 73 3.77 16.97 -9.33
N THR A 74 4.94 17.55 -9.58
CA THR A 74 5.93 17.85 -8.55
C THR A 74 6.40 19.30 -8.67
N ILE A 75 6.55 19.98 -7.54
CA ILE A 75 7.05 21.36 -7.50
C ILE A 75 8.56 21.29 -7.25
N SER A 76 9.36 21.38 -8.32
CA SER A 76 10.81 21.46 -8.24
C SER A 76 11.39 21.99 -9.56
N VAL A 77 12.53 22.67 -9.47
CA VAL A 77 13.29 23.18 -10.64
C VAL A 77 14.17 22.10 -11.29
N GLN A 78 14.23 20.90 -10.71
CA GLN A 78 15.02 19.79 -11.25
C GLN A 78 14.41 19.28 -12.57
N PRO A 79 15.22 18.99 -13.61
CA PRO A 79 14.71 18.58 -14.93
C PRO A 79 13.73 17.39 -14.89
N ALA A 80 14.01 16.39 -14.05
CA ALA A 80 13.14 15.23 -13.88
C ALA A 80 11.76 15.59 -13.29
N ALA A 81 11.73 16.55 -12.35
CA ALA A 81 10.49 17.03 -11.74
C ALA A 81 9.67 17.87 -12.72
N VAL A 82 10.34 18.70 -13.52
CA VAL A 82 9.71 19.47 -14.61
C VAL A 82 9.07 18.52 -15.63
N TRP A 83 9.81 17.49 -16.06
CA TRP A 83 9.29 16.46 -16.96
C TRP A 83 8.06 15.76 -16.37
N SER A 84 8.12 15.38 -15.09
CA SER A 84 7.01 14.73 -14.39
C SER A 84 5.75 15.60 -14.39
N SER A 85 5.91 16.90 -14.13
CA SER A 85 4.82 17.88 -14.14
C SER A 85 4.22 18.10 -15.53
N ILE A 86 5.06 18.17 -16.58
CA ILE A 86 4.59 18.25 -17.98
C ILE A 86 3.75 17.01 -18.33
N CYS A 87 4.26 15.82 -18.00
CA CYS A 87 3.54 14.57 -18.24
C CYS A 87 2.19 14.53 -17.51
N SER A 88 2.15 14.96 -16.23
CA SER A 88 0.89 15.07 -15.48
C SER A 88 -0.09 16.06 -16.10
N LEU A 89 0.39 17.20 -16.64
CA LEU A 89 -0.45 18.19 -17.32
C LEU A 89 -1.03 17.63 -18.62
N ILE A 90 -0.19 17.04 -19.48
CA ILE A 90 -0.62 16.39 -20.73
C ILE A 90 -1.68 15.34 -20.43
N ARG A 91 -1.43 14.48 -19.44
CA ARG A 91 -2.37 13.46 -18.98
C ARG A 91 -3.72 14.03 -18.57
N ASN A 92 -3.73 15.11 -17.78
CA ASN A 92 -4.96 15.77 -17.34
C ASN A 92 -5.74 16.38 -18.53
N VAL A 93 -5.04 16.95 -19.50
CA VAL A 93 -5.64 17.47 -20.73
C VAL A 93 -6.23 16.34 -21.57
N LEU A 94 -5.48 15.25 -21.79
CA LEU A 94 -5.95 14.09 -22.53
C LEU A 94 -7.15 13.41 -21.87
N ASN A 95 -7.13 13.26 -20.53
CA ASN A 95 -8.26 12.74 -19.75
C ASN A 95 -9.52 13.60 -19.89
N ARG A 96 -9.38 14.90 -20.16
CA ARG A 96 -10.50 15.82 -20.35
C ARG A 96 -11.01 15.84 -21.79
N ILE A 97 -10.12 15.78 -22.78
CA ILE A 97 -10.46 16.01 -24.20
C ILE A 97 -10.69 14.70 -24.95
N ILE A 98 -9.84 13.69 -24.74
CA ILE A 98 -9.90 12.42 -25.47
C ILE A 98 -9.72 11.27 -24.48
N PRO A 99 -10.66 10.98 -23.55
CA PRO A 99 -10.47 9.99 -22.48
C PRO A 99 -9.99 8.58 -22.94
N MET A 100 -10.27 8.22 -24.19
CA MET A 100 -9.84 6.97 -24.85
C MET A 100 -8.32 6.90 -25.14
N TRP A 101 -7.58 7.99 -24.96
CA TRP A 101 -6.15 8.07 -25.23
C TRP A 101 -5.32 7.04 -24.46
N VAL A 102 -5.81 6.53 -23.33
CA VAL A 102 -5.16 5.47 -22.56
C VAL A 102 -4.99 4.19 -23.39
N LEU A 103 -5.85 3.98 -24.39
CA LEU A 103 -5.73 2.88 -25.36
C LEU A 103 -4.76 3.16 -26.51
N TRP A 104 -4.16 4.35 -26.59
CA TRP A 104 -3.06 4.61 -27.52
C TRP A 104 -1.85 3.75 -27.09
N GLU A 105 -0.89 3.49 -27.97
CA GLU A 105 0.23 2.57 -27.69
C GLU A 105 0.97 2.90 -26.37
N PRO A 106 1.37 1.86 -25.58
CA PRO A 106 2.13 0.68 -26.03
C PRO A 106 1.57 -0.69 -25.61
N PHE A 107 0.36 -0.74 -25.04
CA PHE A 107 -0.34 -2.02 -24.83
C PHE A 107 -1.05 -2.42 -26.14
N PRO A 108 -1.15 -3.72 -26.50
CA PRO A 108 -1.81 -4.14 -27.73
C PRO A 108 -3.26 -3.62 -27.80
N ASN A 109 -3.53 -2.59 -28.60
CA ASN A 109 -4.91 -2.18 -28.88
C ASN A 109 -5.66 -3.31 -29.62
N ARG A 110 -6.99 -3.19 -29.79
CA ARG A 110 -7.81 -4.16 -30.54
C ARG A 110 -7.29 -4.50 -31.93
N TYR A 111 -6.66 -3.54 -32.61
CA TYR A 111 -6.06 -3.72 -33.92
C TYR A 111 -4.74 -4.53 -33.87
N ASN A 112 -4.10 -4.59 -32.70
CA ASN A 112 -2.85 -5.27 -32.43
C ASN A 112 -3.01 -6.74 -31.99
N ARG A 113 -4.21 -7.34 -32.07
CA ARG A 113 -4.35 -8.83 -32.00
C ARG A 113 -3.42 -9.53 -32.99
N PHE A 114 -3.18 -8.91 -34.14
CA PHE A 114 -2.20 -9.36 -35.13
C PHE A 114 -0.74 -9.05 -34.75
N ILE A 115 -0.44 -8.09 -33.87
CA ILE A 115 0.94 -7.71 -33.49
C ILE A 115 1.54 -8.65 -32.44
N LEU A 116 0.74 -9.37 -31.65
CA LEU A 116 1.26 -10.52 -30.90
C LEU A 116 1.73 -11.65 -31.84
N LYS A 117 1.13 -11.76 -33.04
CA LYS A 117 1.55 -12.67 -34.11
C LYS A 117 2.62 -12.07 -35.03
N SER A 118 2.61 -10.76 -35.24
CA SER A 118 3.52 -10.08 -36.16
C SER A 118 4.83 -9.72 -35.47
N THR A 119 5.90 -9.80 -36.23
CA THR A 119 7.30 -9.54 -35.87
C THR A 119 7.59 -8.08 -35.52
N TRP A 120 6.57 -7.26 -35.24
CA TRP A 120 6.70 -5.81 -35.09
C TRP A 120 7.07 -5.35 -33.67
N PHE A 121 7.07 -6.24 -32.67
CA PHE A 121 7.82 -6.00 -31.44
C PHE A 121 9.32 -6.07 -31.75
N LYS A 122 9.95 -4.91 -32.00
CA LYS A 122 11.42 -4.79 -32.12
C LYS A 122 12.16 -5.32 -30.87
N ASN A 123 11.47 -5.48 -29.73
CA ASN A 123 12.04 -5.94 -28.47
C ASN A 123 11.51 -7.33 -28.07
N LYS A 124 12.29 -8.38 -28.39
CA LYS A 124 12.03 -9.79 -28.07
C LYS A 124 11.75 -10.04 -26.58
N VAL A 125 12.35 -9.24 -25.69
CA VAL A 125 12.18 -9.37 -24.23
C VAL A 125 10.77 -8.97 -23.79
N ARG A 126 10.24 -7.86 -24.33
CA ARG A 126 8.87 -7.40 -24.03
C ARG A 126 7.82 -8.42 -24.48
N ARG A 127 8.00 -8.97 -25.68
CA ARG A 127 7.10 -10.01 -26.20
C ARG A 127 7.08 -11.23 -25.29
N LYS A 128 8.26 -11.74 -24.91
CA LYS A 128 8.35 -12.89 -23.99
C LYS A 128 7.70 -12.59 -22.64
N ALA A 129 7.93 -11.40 -22.07
CA ALA A 129 7.31 -11.01 -20.80
C ALA A 129 5.78 -10.97 -20.88
N LEU A 130 5.23 -10.44 -21.98
CA LEU A 130 3.77 -10.43 -22.21
C LEU A 130 3.22 -11.84 -22.44
N GLU A 131 3.92 -12.69 -23.18
CA GLU A 131 3.56 -14.11 -23.35
C GLU A 131 3.54 -14.86 -22.01
N GLU A 132 4.48 -14.59 -21.09
CA GLU A 132 4.48 -15.20 -19.75
C GLU A 132 3.35 -14.67 -18.86
N VAL A 133 3.03 -13.36 -18.92
CA VAL A 133 1.90 -12.79 -18.20
C VAL A 133 0.57 -13.38 -18.68
N LEU A 134 0.39 -13.54 -19.99
CA LEU A 134 -0.81 -14.15 -20.58
C LEU A 134 -0.95 -15.65 -20.30
N LYS A 135 0.11 -16.32 -19.81
CA LYS A 135 0.08 -17.70 -19.35
C LYS A 135 -0.33 -17.86 -17.89
N CYS A 136 -0.40 -16.77 -17.12
CA CYS A 136 -0.97 -16.80 -15.77
C CYS A 136 -2.41 -17.31 -15.85
N GLY A 137 -2.80 -18.17 -14.91
CA GLY A 137 -4.16 -18.74 -14.91
C GLY A 137 -5.23 -17.76 -14.47
N TYR A 138 -4.85 -16.68 -13.78
CA TYR A 138 -5.80 -15.71 -13.26
C TYR A 138 -5.18 -14.31 -13.10
N LEU A 139 -6.03 -13.29 -13.09
CA LEU A 139 -5.66 -11.90 -12.80
C LEU A 139 -6.40 -11.42 -11.54
N ILE A 140 -5.68 -10.81 -10.60
CA ILE A 140 -6.30 -10.12 -9.47
C ILE A 140 -5.87 -8.65 -9.50
N ALA A 141 -6.87 -7.78 -9.55
CA ALA A 141 -6.70 -6.34 -9.49
C ALA A 141 -7.20 -5.77 -8.16
N GLY A 142 -6.99 -4.49 -7.92
CA GLY A 142 -7.38 -3.76 -6.72
C GLY A 142 -6.27 -3.64 -5.68
N HIS A 143 -5.02 -3.95 -6.02
CA HIS A 143 -3.90 -3.81 -5.09
C HIS A 143 -3.71 -2.35 -4.62
N ASP A 144 -3.73 -1.40 -5.55
CA ASP A 144 -3.41 -0.01 -5.23
C ASP A 144 -4.60 0.75 -4.60
N GLY A 145 -4.29 1.86 -3.92
CA GLY A 145 -5.29 2.72 -3.29
C GLY A 145 -6.12 3.56 -4.26
N ALA A 146 -5.90 3.43 -5.57
CA ALA A 146 -6.43 4.35 -6.57
C ALA A 146 -7.38 3.69 -7.56
N PHE A 147 -7.28 2.37 -7.81
CA PHE A 147 -7.94 1.58 -8.85
C PHE A 147 -8.78 2.43 -9.79
N ASP A 148 -8.13 2.84 -10.88
CA ASP A 148 -8.62 3.92 -11.71
C ASP A 148 -8.94 3.49 -13.14
N GLU A 149 -9.23 4.47 -14.01
CA GLU A 149 -9.54 4.21 -15.40
C GLU A 149 -8.40 3.52 -16.16
N TYR A 150 -7.13 3.69 -15.73
CA TYR A 150 -6.00 3.03 -16.38
C TYR A 150 -6.00 1.54 -16.10
N ASP A 151 -6.19 1.16 -14.84
CA ASP A 151 -6.23 -0.25 -14.44
C ASP A 151 -7.41 -0.94 -15.13
N CYS A 152 -8.58 -0.29 -15.15
CA CYS A 152 -9.76 -0.77 -15.87
C CYS A 152 -9.49 -1.02 -17.37
N HIS A 153 -8.79 -0.11 -18.04
CA HIS A 153 -8.44 -0.28 -19.46
C HIS A 153 -7.53 -1.49 -19.71
N VAL A 154 -6.55 -1.71 -18.84
CA VAL A 154 -5.64 -2.86 -18.93
C VAL A 154 -6.39 -4.16 -18.68
N ILE A 155 -7.20 -4.21 -17.62
CA ILE A 155 -7.95 -5.40 -17.23
C ILE A 155 -8.91 -5.83 -18.34
N ASN A 156 -9.68 -4.87 -18.88
CA ASN A 156 -10.57 -5.13 -20.01
C ASN A 156 -9.82 -5.71 -21.22
N LEU A 157 -8.60 -5.24 -21.47
CA LEU A 157 -7.79 -5.74 -22.58
C LEU A 157 -7.26 -7.15 -22.33
N MET A 158 -6.77 -7.45 -21.12
CA MET A 158 -6.36 -8.80 -20.73
C MET A 158 -7.53 -9.79 -20.81
N HIS A 159 -8.73 -9.34 -20.44
CA HIS A 159 -9.95 -10.11 -20.60
C HIS A 159 -10.28 -10.41 -22.06
N GLU A 160 -10.06 -9.45 -22.99
CA GLU A 160 -10.20 -9.69 -24.43
C GLU A 160 -9.18 -10.71 -25.00
N PHE A 161 -8.12 -11.03 -24.24
CA PHE A 161 -7.17 -12.11 -24.50
C PHE A 161 -7.53 -13.44 -23.79
N GLY A 162 -8.67 -13.50 -23.11
CA GLY A 162 -9.19 -14.71 -22.47
C GLY A 162 -8.80 -14.89 -21.00
N MET A 163 -8.17 -13.88 -20.37
CA MET A 163 -7.90 -13.94 -18.93
C MET A 163 -9.17 -13.70 -18.12
N ARG A 164 -9.43 -14.60 -17.16
CA ARG A 164 -10.40 -14.36 -16.08
C ARG A 164 -9.79 -13.46 -15.01
N TYR A 165 -10.64 -12.72 -14.32
CA TYR A 165 -10.17 -11.80 -13.29
C TYR A 165 -11.20 -11.49 -12.22
N GLY A 166 -10.69 -11.04 -11.08
CA GLY A 166 -11.48 -10.46 -10.00
C GLY A 166 -10.79 -9.25 -9.38
N ILE A 167 -11.52 -8.54 -8.55
CA ILE A 167 -11.04 -7.33 -7.86
C ILE A 167 -11.05 -7.58 -6.36
N PHE A 168 -9.88 -7.46 -5.73
CA PHE A 168 -9.70 -7.64 -4.29
C PHE A 168 -8.84 -6.51 -3.73
N GLY A 169 -9.37 -5.77 -2.76
CA GLY A 169 -8.61 -4.75 -2.05
C GLY A 169 -8.69 -3.34 -2.63
N SER A 170 -9.59 -3.08 -3.57
CA SER A 170 -9.67 -1.78 -4.25
C SER A 170 -10.28 -0.69 -3.36
N SER A 171 -9.68 0.51 -3.42
CA SER A 171 -10.23 1.74 -2.83
C SER A 171 -10.96 2.65 -3.82
N MET A 172 -11.00 2.28 -5.11
CA MET A 172 -11.71 2.94 -6.23
C MET A 172 -11.50 4.47 -6.36
N LYS A 173 -11.32 4.96 -7.59
CA LYS A 173 -11.32 6.42 -7.83
C LYS A 173 -12.73 7.06 -7.80
N THR A 174 -13.24 7.33 -6.60
CA THR A 174 -14.63 7.75 -6.37
C THR A 174 -15.01 9.16 -6.84
N LYS A 175 -14.04 10.01 -7.21
CA LYS A 175 -14.29 11.43 -7.53
C LYS A 175 -14.64 11.72 -9.00
N THR A 176 -14.66 10.71 -9.88
CA THR A 176 -14.93 10.93 -11.31
C THR A 176 -16.41 11.19 -11.62
N LYS A 177 -16.68 12.14 -12.51
CA LYS A 177 -18.02 12.47 -13.04
C LYS A 177 -18.17 12.17 -14.54
N SER A 178 -17.09 11.74 -15.21
CA SER A 178 -17.12 11.48 -16.65
C SER A 178 -17.95 10.22 -16.94
N LYS A 179 -19.02 10.37 -17.75
CA LYS A 179 -19.88 9.24 -18.15
C LYS A 179 -19.08 8.13 -18.84
N TYR A 180 -18.10 8.53 -19.66
CA TYR A 180 -17.22 7.58 -20.32
C TYR A 180 -16.38 6.80 -19.30
N ILE A 181 -15.72 7.48 -18.35
CA ILE A 181 -14.92 6.79 -17.33
C ILE A 181 -15.81 5.86 -16.52
N ILE A 182 -17.01 6.30 -16.13
CA ILE A 182 -17.99 5.46 -15.44
C ILE A 182 -18.34 4.21 -16.27
N SER A 183 -18.54 4.31 -17.58
CA SER A 183 -18.79 3.14 -18.44
C SER A 183 -17.59 2.18 -18.54
N VAL A 184 -16.36 2.69 -18.42
CA VAL A 184 -15.15 1.86 -18.39
C VAL A 184 -15.06 1.09 -17.07
N PHE A 185 -15.38 1.74 -15.95
CA PHE A 185 -15.54 1.07 -14.65
C PHE A 185 -16.64 0.00 -14.73
N GLU A 186 -17.83 0.36 -15.23
CA GLU A 186 -18.97 -0.55 -15.32
C GLU A 186 -18.62 -1.82 -16.12
N LYS A 187 -18.03 -1.66 -17.31
CA LYS A 187 -17.59 -2.79 -18.14
C LYS A 187 -16.59 -3.68 -17.39
N THR A 188 -15.66 -3.09 -16.66
CA THR A 188 -14.64 -3.85 -15.90
C THR A 188 -15.28 -4.61 -14.74
N LEU A 189 -16.13 -3.94 -13.97
CA LEU A 189 -16.78 -4.54 -12.81
C LEU A 189 -17.77 -5.63 -13.23
N GLN A 190 -18.53 -5.41 -14.30
CA GLN A 190 -19.51 -6.37 -14.80
C GLN A 190 -18.90 -7.71 -15.26
N ASN A 191 -17.66 -7.70 -15.74
CA ASN A 191 -16.98 -8.91 -16.22
C ASN A 191 -16.04 -9.53 -15.16
N ALA A 192 -15.95 -8.95 -13.96
CA ALA A 192 -15.16 -9.51 -12.87
C ALA A 192 -15.90 -10.68 -12.22
N ASP A 193 -15.20 -11.77 -11.89
CA ASP A 193 -15.81 -12.91 -11.19
C ASP A 193 -16.18 -12.56 -9.73
N PHE A 194 -15.47 -11.60 -9.12
CA PHE A 194 -15.75 -11.07 -7.78
C PHE A 194 -15.29 -9.62 -7.64
N ILE A 195 -15.94 -8.87 -6.73
CA ILE A 195 -15.63 -7.45 -6.48
C ILE A 195 -15.64 -7.17 -4.97
N TYR A 196 -14.45 -7.11 -4.37
CA TYR A 196 -14.26 -6.72 -2.97
C TYR A 196 -13.56 -5.37 -2.86
N CYS A 197 -14.31 -4.38 -2.35
CA CYS A 197 -13.75 -3.10 -1.90
C CYS A 197 -13.15 -3.27 -0.49
N ARG A 198 -12.09 -2.52 -0.16
CA ARG A 198 -11.46 -2.56 1.18
C ARG A 198 -11.87 -1.43 2.12
N ASP A 199 -12.54 -0.40 1.61
CA ASP A 199 -13.03 0.72 2.41
C ASP A 199 -14.47 1.10 2.05
N ARG A 200 -15.14 1.70 3.04
CA ARG A 200 -16.57 2.04 2.95
C ARG A 200 -16.86 3.03 1.83
N ILE A 201 -15.96 3.99 1.58
CA ILE A 201 -16.18 5.05 0.60
C ILE A 201 -16.16 4.48 -0.82
N ALA A 202 -15.18 3.62 -1.10
CA ALA A 202 -15.09 2.87 -2.35
C ALA A 202 -16.35 2.02 -2.57
N PHE A 203 -16.74 1.27 -1.53
CA PHE A 203 -17.91 0.40 -1.54
C PHE A 203 -19.21 1.17 -1.80
N ASP A 204 -19.48 2.23 -1.04
CA ASP A 204 -20.72 3.00 -1.16
C ASP A 204 -20.79 3.71 -2.51
N TRP A 205 -19.66 4.25 -3.01
CA TRP A 205 -19.60 4.83 -4.34
C TRP A 205 -19.95 3.80 -5.42
N ALA A 206 -19.29 2.64 -5.39
CA ALA A 206 -19.48 1.59 -6.39
C ALA A 206 -20.90 1.01 -6.34
N LYS A 207 -21.41 0.71 -5.14
CA LYS A 207 -22.77 0.21 -4.92
C LYS A 207 -23.85 1.20 -5.39
N ASN A 208 -23.62 2.50 -5.19
CA ASN A 208 -24.56 3.53 -5.65
C ASN A 208 -24.54 3.71 -7.18
N LYS A 209 -23.37 3.56 -7.82
CA LYS A 209 -23.22 3.70 -9.27
C LYS A 209 -23.64 2.45 -10.05
N PHE A 210 -23.33 1.27 -9.54
CA PHE A 210 -23.48 0.00 -10.25
C PHE A 210 -24.40 -0.95 -9.44
N LYS A 211 -25.63 -0.51 -9.18
CA LYS A 211 -26.60 -1.19 -8.29
C LYS A 211 -26.93 -2.64 -8.70
N HIS A 212 -26.69 -3.00 -9.95
CA HIS A 212 -26.97 -4.32 -10.51
C HIS A 212 -25.80 -5.31 -10.33
N LEU A 213 -24.65 -4.85 -9.81
CA LEU A 213 -23.47 -5.68 -9.59
C LEU A 213 -23.36 -6.12 -8.14
N ASN A 214 -22.89 -7.35 -7.92
CA ASN A 214 -22.60 -7.87 -6.59
C ASN A 214 -21.25 -7.32 -6.09
N ILE A 215 -21.30 -6.16 -5.45
CA ILE A 215 -20.13 -5.50 -4.86
C ILE A 215 -20.17 -5.75 -3.36
N GLN A 216 -19.03 -6.19 -2.81
CA GLN A 216 -18.90 -6.54 -1.39
C GLN A 216 -17.81 -5.69 -0.72
N LEU A 217 -17.95 -5.51 0.59
CA LEU A 217 -16.92 -4.89 1.44
C LEU A 217 -16.18 -5.99 2.19
N ALA A 218 -14.88 -6.12 1.93
CA ALA A 218 -13.97 -7.04 2.62
C ALA A 218 -12.94 -6.26 3.45
N PRO A 219 -12.27 -6.92 4.40
CA PRO A 219 -11.08 -6.34 5.02
C PRO A 219 -9.97 -6.08 3.99
N ASP A 220 -9.10 -5.11 4.29
CA ASP A 220 -7.89 -4.86 3.49
C ASP A 220 -7.02 -6.13 3.41
N PRO A 221 -6.56 -6.55 2.21
CA PRO A 221 -5.72 -7.74 2.09
C PRO A 221 -4.48 -7.72 2.98
N ALA A 222 -3.91 -6.54 3.28
CA ALA A 222 -2.72 -6.39 4.12
C ALA A 222 -2.88 -6.92 5.55
N PHE A 223 -4.11 -7.04 6.07
CA PHE A 223 -4.35 -7.73 7.35
C PHE A 223 -3.85 -9.19 7.30
N GLY A 224 -4.00 -9.84 6.14
CA GLY A 224 -3.66 -11.24 5.91
C GLY A 224 -2.16 -11.54 5.83
N MET A 225 -1.30 -10.53 5.64
CA MET A 225 0.15 -10.76 5.54
C MET A 225 0.68 -11.33 6.86
N ARG A 226 1.21 -12.54 6.86
CA ARG A 226 1.84 -13.16 8.04
C ARG A 226 3.18 -12.47 8.36
N PRO A 227 3.49 -12.21 9.64
CA PRO A 227 4.82 -11.75 10.03
C PRO A 227 5.87 -12.83 9.72
N ALA A 228 7.13 -12.41 9.63
CA ALA A 228 8.26 -13.34 9.62
C ALA A 228 8.32 -14.12 10.95
N SER A 229 9.06 -15.24 10.96
CA SER A 229 9.23 -16.00 12.20
C SER A 229 10.00 -15.18 13.23
N GLN A 230 9.81 -15.49 14.53
CA GLN A 230 10.54 -14.80 15.59
C GLN A 230 12.06 -15.00 15.45
N ASN A 231 12.50 -16.16 14.97
CA ASN A 231 13.92 -16.42 14.70
C ASN A 231 14.47 -15.49 13.61
N ASP A 232 13.76 -15.33 12.49
CA ASP A 232 14.21 -14.42 11.42
C ASP A 232 14.26 -12.96 11.89
N VAL A 233 13.34 -12.58 12.78
CA VAL A 233 13.31 -11.24 13.39
C VAL A 233 14.48 -11.08 14.36
N ASP A 234 14.78 -12.08 15.18
CA ASP A 234 15.89 -12.06 16.13
C ASP A 234 17.24 -12.02 15.41
N GLU A 235 17.44 -12.83 14.37
CA GLU A 235 18.62 -12.77 13.50
C GLU A 235 18.79 -11.38 12.86
N MET A 236 17.69 -10.75 12.44
CA MET A 236 17.74 -9.39 11.92
C MET A 236 18.11 -8.38 13.01
N ILE A 237 17.52 -8.46 14.21
CA ILE A 237 17.85 -7.58 15.35
C ILE A 237 19.34 -7.69 15.70
N GLU A 238 19.89 -8.90 15.73
CA GLU A 238 21.30 -9.14 15.99
C GLU A 238 22.19 -8.56 14.89
N ARG A 239 21.89 -8.85 13.62
CA ARG A 239 22.65 -8.36 12.47
C ARG A 239 22.70 -6.84 12.38
N GLU A 240 21.58 -6.18 12.70
CA GLU A 240 21.48 -4.72 12.69
C GLU A 240 21.98 -4.06 13.99
N GLY A 241 22.50 -4.85 14.95
CA GLY A 241 23.06 -4.34 16.20
C GLY A 241 22.01 -3.71 17.14
N LEU A 242 20.75 -4.11 17.02
CA LEU A 242 19.61 -3.51 17.72
C LEU A 242 19.34 -4.12 19.10
N ILE A 243 20.06 -5.18 19.50
CA ILE A 243 19.83 -5.93 20.75
C ILE A 243 19.71 -5.00 21.96
N ARG A 244 20.58 -3.98 22.06
CA ARG A 244 20.59 -3.05 23.20
C ARG A 244 19.33 -2.18 23.30
N LEU A 245 18.66 -1.90 22.18
CA LEU A 245 17.43 -1.11 22.17
C LEU A 245 16.30 -1.79 22.94
N PHE A 246 16.26 -3.13 22.91
CA PHE A 246 15.20 -3.91 23.56
C PHE A 246 15.46 -4.15 25.06
N THR A 247 16.45 -3.48 25.66
CA THR A 247 16.68 -3.50 27.11
C THR A 247 15.76 -2.55 27.88
N LYS A 248 15.10 -1.63 27.17
CA LYS A 248 14.10 -0.69 27.68
C LYS A 248 12.83 -0.79 26.83
N PRO A 249 11.72 -0.17 27.26
CA PRO A 249 10.54 -0.09 26.41
C PRO A 249 10.87 0.52 25.04
N VAL A 250 10.35 -0.07 23.97
CA VAL A 250 10.63 0.37 22.60
C VAL A 250 9.38 0.93 21.95
N ILE A 251 9.48 2.17 21.48
CA ILE A 251 8.45 2.82 20.68
C ILE A 251 8.94 2.87 19.24
N MET A 252 8.22 2.15 18.38
CA MET A 252 8.52 2.16 16.96
C MET A 252 7.80 3.31 16.28
N VAL A 253 8.43 3.88 15.26
CA VAL A 253 7.90 5.06 14.56
C VAL A 253 7.93 4.84 13.05
N THR A 254 6.80 5.11 12.40
CA THR A 254 6.76 5.34 10.94
C THR A 254 6.33 6.78 10.66
N CYS A 255 7.15 7.50 9.89
CA CYS A 255 6.86 8.88 9.46
C CYS A 255 6.71 8.93 7.95
N ALA A 256 5.89 9.85 7.43
CA ALA A 256 5.58 9.93 6.00
C ALA A 256 5.56 11.36 5.46
N GLU A 257 6.29 11.57 4.36
CA GLU A 257 6.20 12.70 3.44
C GLU A 257 6.35 12.10 2.02
N PRO A 258 5.47 12.33 1.03
CA PRO A 258 4.42 13.34 0.88
C PRO A 258 2.95 12.81 0.86
N ALA A 259 2.00 13.74 1.03
CA ALA A 259 0.52 13.74 0.90
C ALA A 259 -0.31 12.48 1.28
N PRO A 260 -1.41 12.59 2.07
CA PRO A 260 -2.16 13.80 2.49
C PRO A 260 -1.61 14.55 3.71
N ILE A 261 -0.77 13.92 4.54
CA ILE A 261 -0.25 14.51 5.79
C ILE A 261 0.43 15.85 5.54
N GLU A 262 1.45 15.91 4.67
CA GLU A 262 2.16 17.15 4.32
C GLU A 262 1.24 18.32 3.90
N ARG A 263 0.13 18.01 3.22
CA ARG A 263 -0.79 19.03 2.70
C ARG A 263 -1.75 19.54 3.77
N HIS A 264 -2.22 18.66 4.65
CA HIS A 264 -3.36 18.94 5.51
C HIS A 264 -3.02 19.05 7.01
N SER A 265 -1.85 18.58 7.45
CA SER A 265 -1.36 18.80 8.82
C SER A 265 -1.14 20.28 9.10
N PHE A 266 -1.31 20.71 10.34
CA PHE A 266 -1.09 22.09 10.81
C PHE A 266 -1.78 23.11 9.89
N LYS A 267 -3.12 23.08 9.85
CA LYS A 267 -3.96 23.76 8.84
C LYS A 267 -3.65 25.25 8.67
N ASN A 268 -3.21 25.91 9.75
CA ASN A 268 -2.90 27.35 9.78
C ASN A 268 -1.45 27.68 9.37
N ILE A 269 -0.63 26.68 9.03
CA ILE A 269 0.77 26.86 8.64
C ILE A 269 0.90 26.88 7.10
N PRO A 270 1.64 27.84 6.51
CA PRO A 270 1.88 27.84 5.07
C PRO A 270 2.59 26.56 4.60
N LEU A 271 2.19 26.01 3.44
CA LEU A 271 2.69 24.73 2.91
C LEU A 271 4.23 24.61 2.94
N ARG A 272 4.95 25.66 2.54
CA ARG A 272 6.43 25.71 2.55
C ARG A 272 7.08 25.52 3.92
N LYS A 273 6.34 25.76 5.02
CA LYS A 273 6.81 25.62 6.40
C LYS A 273 6.33 24.32 7.06
N LYS A 274 5.28 23.68 6.54
CA LYS A 274 4.62 22.52 7.16
C LYS A 274 5.59 21.38 7.46
N LYS A 275 6.46 21.05 6.50
CA LYS A 275 7.49 20.03 6.65
C LYS A 275 8.41 20.25 7.87
N ASN A 276 8.89 21.49 8.07
CA ASN A 276 9.72 21.79 9.23
C ASN A 276 8.92 21.73 10.52
N VAL A 277 7.72 22.33 10.55
CA VAL A 277 6.83 22.29 11.73
C VAL A 277 6.48 20.86 12.13
N HIS A 278 6.22 20.01 11.15
CA HIS A 278 5.94 18.59 11.35
C HIS A 278 7.12 17.86 12.00
N ARG A 279 8.34 18.02 11.47
CA ARG A 279 9.53 17.39 12.02
C ARG A 279 9.93 17.93 13.38
N ASP A 280 9.73 19.24 13.62
CA ASP A 280 9.95 19.87 14.93
C ASP A 280 8.94 19.33 15.97
N PHE A 281 7.67 19.18 15.58
CA PHE A 281 6.65 18.55 16.41
C PHE A 281 6.98 17.10 16.74
N LEU A 282 7.38 16.28 15.75
CA LEU A 282 7.80 14.90 15.98
C LEU A 282 9.00 14.83 16.95
N ALA A 283 10.00 15.70 16.76
CA ALA A 283 11.16 15.74 17.65
C ALA A 283 10.75 16.06 19.10
N SER A 284 9.89 17.06 19.29
CA SER A 284 9.47 17.48 20.63
C SER A 284 8.64 16.42 21.37
N ILE A 285 7.73 15.73 20.68
CA ILE A 285 6.95 14.65 21.31
C ILE A 285 7.82 13.44 21.64
N PHE A 286 8.83 13.12 20.83
CA PHE A 286 9.71 11.99 21.12
C PHE A 286 10.68 12.32 22.26
N ASP A 287 11.17 13.56 22.37
CA ASP A 287 11.92 14.01 23.55
C ASP A 287 11.07 13.90 24.82
N TYR A 288 9.80 14.30 24.78
CA TYR A 288 8.87 14.12 25.91
C TYR A 288 8.77 12.64 26.32
N ILE A 289 8.52 11.76 25.35
CA ILE A 289 8.33 10.34 25.62
C ILE A 289 9.59 9.72 26.23
N VAL A 290 10.76 9.99 25.65
CA VAL A 290 12.05 9.51 26.14
C VAL A 290 12.29 9.98 27.59
N ASN A 291 12.07 11.26 27.87
CA ASN A 291 12.33 11.83 29.19
C ASN A 291 11.37 11.33 30.26
N LYS A 292 10.09 11.10 29.91
CA LYS A 292 9.07 10.67 30.86
C LYS A 292 9.05 9.16 31.11
N HIS A 293 9.28 8.37 30.08
CA HIS A 293 9.06 6.91 30.11
C HIS A 293 10.33 6.08 29.98
N ASP A 294 11.50 6.73 29.88
CA ASP A 294 12.81 6.09 29.67
C ASP A 294 12.78 5.03 28.55
N ALA A 295 12.17 5.40 27.43
CA ALA A 295 11.95 4.52 26.28
C ALA A 295 12.96 4.78 25.16
N HIS A 296 13.24 3.76 24.36
CA HIS A 296 13.97 3.92 23.10
C HIS A 296 13.00 4.20 21.95
N ILE A 297 13.41 5.06 21.02
CA ILE A 297 12.68 5.36 19.79
C ILE A 297 13.37 4.64 18.62
N LEU A 298 12.63 3.79 17.91
CA LEU A 298 13.14 3.11 16.71
C LEU A 298 12.31 3.53 15.50
N PHE A 299 12.90 4.33 14.62
CA PHE A 299 12.29 4.65 13.33
C PHE A 299 12.47 3.46 12.38
N ILE A 300 11.36 2.95 11.84
CA ILE A 300 11.35 1.88 10.85
C ILE A 300 10.82 2.42 9.50
N PRO A 301 11.57 2.28 8.40
CA PRO A 301 11.12 2.79 7.11
C PRO A 301 10.01 1.90 6.54
N HIS A 302 8.90 2.50 6.14
CA HIS A 302 7.82 1.80 5.43
C HIS A 302 7.79 2.16 3.93
N ALA A 303 8.50 3.19 3.53
CA ALA A 303 8.88 3.43 2.15
C ALA A 303 10.33 3.93 2.06
N ILE A 304 11.08 3.39 1.10
CA ILE A 304 12.45 3.83 0.76
C ILE A 304 12.55 4.28 -0.71
N GLY A 305 11.42 4.55 -1.36
CA GLY A 305 11.32 4.84 -2.77
C GLY A 305 9.88 4.87 -3.30
N PRO A 306 9.67 4.98 -4.63
CA PRO A 306 10.68 4.88 -5.68
C PRO A 306 11.53 6.14 -5.92
N THR A 307 11.11 7.30 -5.40
CA THR A 307 11.87 8.55 -5.56
C THR A 307 12.61 8.92 -4.28
N PRO A 308 13.67 9.74 -4.34
CA PRO A 308 14.39 10.20 -3.16
C PRO A 308 13.54 10.98 -2.15
N GLY A 309 12.39 11.51 -2.56
CA GLY A 309 11.44 12.21 -1.70
C GLY A 309 10.45 11.29 -0.98
N LEU A 310 10.43 10.00 -1.32
CA LEU A 310 9.58 8.96 -0.72
C LEU A 310 10.39 8.04 0.21
N ASP A 311 11.54 8.50 0.68
CA ASP A 311 12.44 7.74 1.56
C ASP A 311 12.28 8.19 3.01
N ASP A 312 11.56 7.39 3.80
CA ASP A 312 11.20 7.66 5.19
C ASP A 312 12.44 7.86 6.07
N ARG A 313 13.56 7.20 5.74
CA ARG A 313 14.82 7.29 6.50
C ARG A 313 15.36 8.72 6.52
N LYS A 314 15.08 9.53 5.49
CA LYS A 314 15.50 10.93 5.45
C LYS A 314 14.69 11.82 6.37
N ILE A 315 13.42 11.47 6.56
CA ILE A 315 12.53 12.16 7.51
C ILE A 315 12.99 11.81 8.91
N ALA A 316 13.12 10.51 9.21
CA ALA A 316 13.62 10.00 10.49
C ALA A 316 14.96 10.64 10.90
N ASN A 317 15.95 10.65 10.00
CA ASN A 317 17.24 11.29 10.27
C ASN A 317 17.13 12.79 10.60
N ASP A 318 16.18 13.50 9.99
CA ASP A 318 16.00 14.92 10.29
C ASP A 318 15.28 15.17 11.61
N VAL A 319 14.33 14.30 11.97
CA VAL A 319 13.68 14.32 13.28
C VAL A 319 14.71 14.02 14.38
N ILE A 320 15.50 12.95 14.25
CA ILE A 320 16.53 12.58 15.24
C ILE A 320 17.54 13.71 15.45
N ARG A 321 17.96 14.42 14.40
CA ARG A 321 18.87 15.58 14.53
C ARG A 321 18.27 16.77 15.29
N ARG A 322 16.94 16.88 15.33
CA ARG A 322 16.21 17.95 16.02
C ARG A 322 15.90 17.58 17.47
N MET A 323 15.94 16.30 17.82
CA MET A 323 15.75 15.82 19.18
C MET A 323 16.89 16.26 20.09
N GLN A 324 16.56 16.62 21.33
CA GLN A 324 17.51 16.83 22.41
C GLN A 324 18.10 15.49 22.88
N ARG A 325 17.27 14.44 22.92
CA ARG A 325 17.64 13.08 23.30
C ARG A 325 17.88 12.16 22.10
N PHE A 326 18.67 12.65 21.14
CA PHE A 326 19.02 11.87 19.94
C PHE A 326 19.75 10.55 20.26
N ASP A 327 20.41 10.47 21.43
CA ASP A 327 21.07 9.27 21.97
C ASP A 327 20.10 8.10 22.22
N MET A 328 18.82 8.40 22.39
CA MET A 328 17.77 7.42 22.66
C MET A 328 17.00 7.00 21.40
N ALA A 329 17.33 7.56 20.25
CA ALA A 329 16.66 7.31 18.98
C ALA A 329 17.57 6.63 17.95
N THR A 330 17.04 5.63 17.26
CA THR A 330 17.74 4.89 16.19
C THR A 330 16.93 4.92 14.91
N ASN A 331 17.60 5.08 13.77
CA ASN A 331 17.00 4.97 12.45
C ASN A 331 17.41 3.64 11.80
N LEU A 332 16.44 2.78 11.51
CA LEU A 332 16.69 1.54 10.79
C LEU A 332 16.97 1.83 9.31
N VAL A 333 18.20 1.56 8.85
CA VAL A 333 18.64 1.94 7.49
C VAL A 333 18.37 0.85 6.45
N GLY A 334 18.38 -0.42 6.85
CA GLY A 334 18.21 -1.57 5.95
C GLY A 334 16.87 -1.62 5.22
N ASP A 335 16.87 -2.22 4.03
CA ASP A 335 15.66 -2.53 3.27
C ASP A 335 15.17 -3.93 3.64
N PHE A 336 14.19 -3.99 4.54
CA PHE A 336 13.60 -5.24 5.02
C PHE A 336 12.25 -5.51 4.35
N SER A 337 11.88 -6.77 4.21
CA SER A 337 10.55 -7.14 3.74
C SER A 337 9.46 -6.67 4.70
N GLY A 338 8.26 -6.45 4.18
CA GLY A 338 7.08 -6.13 4.99
C GLY A 338 6.81 -7.16 6.09
N ARG A 339 7.15 -8.44 5.84
CA ARG A 339 7.03 -9.53 6.84
C ARG A 339 8.01 -9.37 8.00
N ILE A 340 9.27 -9.05 7.72
CA ILE A 340 10.29 -8.79 8.77
C ILE A 340 9.90 -7.56 9.56
N LEU A 341 9.47 -6.47 8.90
CA LEU A 341 9.03 -5.27 9.62
C LEU A 341 7.78 -5.52 10.47
N LYS A 342 6.79 -6.28 9.98
CA LYS A 342 5.61 -6.67 10.78
C LYS A 342 6.01 -7.54 11.97
N GLY A 343 6.96 -8.46 11.79
CA GLY A 343 7.54 -9.26 12.88
C GLY A 343 8.28 -8.40 13.90
N LEU A 344 9.08 -7.44 13.45
CA LEU A 344 9.77 -6.47 14.31
C LEU A 344 8.79 -5.63 15.12
N VAL A 345 7.72 -5.13 14.49
CA VAL A 345 6.64 -4.38 15.18
C VAL A 345 6.04 -5.19 16.33
N SER A 346 5.96 -6.52 16.24
CA SER A 346 5.46 -7.37 17.34
C SER A 346 6.34 -7.34 18.61
N ARG A 347 7.57 -6.83 18.51
CA ARG A 347 8.50 -6.64 19.63
C ARG A 347 8.38 -5.27 20.29
N ALA A 348 7.61 -4.35 19.72
CA ALA A 348 7.45 -3.00 20.27
C ALA A 348 6.47 -2.98 21.44
N ASP A 349 6.66 -2.02 22.35
CA ASP A 349 5.66 -1.66 23.35
C ASP A 349 4.50 -0.88 22.73
N LEU A 350 4.81 -0.03 21.76
CA LEU A 350 3.85 0.82 21.07
C LEU A 350 4.39 1.24 19.70
N LEU A 351 3.52 1.31 18.69
CA LEU A 351 3.83 1.92 17.38
C LEU A 351 3.18 3.31 17.26
N ILE A 352 3.94 4.35 16.91
CA ILE A 352 3.40 5.65 16.50
C ILE A 352 3.62 5.78 14.99
N GLY A 353 2.55 5.77 14.20
CA GLY A 353 2.67 5.62 12.76
C GLY A 353 1.83 6.59 11.93
N GLU A 354 2.45 7.12 10.88
CA GLU A 354 1.82 7.90 9.81
C GLU A 354 1.54 7.06 8.55
N ARG A 355 2.15 5.87 8.47
CA ARG A 355 1.96 4.92 7.37
C ARG A 355 0.86 3.94 7.75
N ILE A 356 -0.30 4.04 7.11
CA ILE A 356 -1.47 3.19 7.43
C ILE A 356 -1.16 1.68 7.45
N HIS A 357 -0.37 1.18 6.50
CA HIS A 357 -0.04 -0.25 6.46
C HIS A 357 0.89 -0.68 7.60
N SER A 358 1.65 0.24 8.21
CA SER A 358 2.37 -0.06 9.46
C SER A 358 1.41 -0.20 10.64
N ILE A 359 0.34 0.61 10.67
CA ILE A 359 -0.73 0.51 11.67
C ILE A 359 -1.52 -0.80 11.49
N ILE A 360 -1.85 -1.18 10.25
CA ILE A 360 -2.44 -2.50 9.92
C ILE A 360 -1.50 -3.62 10.39
N GLY A 361 -0.19 -3.46 10.18
CA GLY A 361 0.84 -4.37 10.67
C GLY A 361 0.79 -4.54 12.18
N ALA A 362 0.83 -3.44 12.94
CA ALA A 362 0.74 -3.42 14.40
C ALA A 362 -0.56 -4.02 14.92
N PHE A 363 -1.69 -3.64 14.33
CA PHE A 363 -2.99 -4.22 14.64
C PHE A 363 -2.98 -5.74 14.47
N GLY A 364 -2.44 -6.24 13.35
CA GLY A 364 -2.39 -7.67 13.05
C GLY A 364 -1.46 -8.50 13.95
N VAL A 365 -0.50 -7.87 14.62
CA VAL A 365 0.36 -8.51 15.64
C VAL A 365 0.05 -8.04 17.06
N ASN A 366 -1.12 -7.42 17.25
CA ASN A 366 -1.67 -6.97 18.52
C ASN A 366 -0.73 -6.03 19.31
N THR A 367 0.06 -5.22 18.61
CA THR A 367 0.89 -4.18 19.21
C THR A 367 0.06 -2.91 19.37
N PRO A 368 -0.06 -2.34 20.58
CA PRO A 368 -0.73 -1.05 20.78
C PRO A 368 -0.14 0.02 19.85
N PHE A 369 -0.98 0.93 19.36
CA PHE A 369 -0.53 1.94 18.41
C PHE A 369 -1.23 3.29 18.58
N ILE A 370 -0.61 4.32 18.02
CA ILE A 370 -1.18 5.62 17.73
C ILE A 370 -1.08 5.84 16.22
N SER A 371 -2.22 5.99 15.57
CA SER A 371 -2.30 6.33 14.15
C SER A 371 -2.32 7.85 14.00
N MET A 372 -1.22 8.42 13.55
CA MET A 372 -1.16 9.85 13.21
C MET A 372 -1.66 10.06 11.78
N GLY A 373 -2.70 10.86 11.63
CA GLY A 373 -3.36 11.05 10.34
C GLY A 373 -3.87 12.46 10.14
N VAL A 374 -4.59 12.66 9.03
CA VAL A 374 -5.33 13.89 8.76
C VAL A 374 -6.75 13.53 8.36
N GLU A 375 -7.71 14.40 8.65
CA GLU A 375 -9.13 14.17 8.36
C GLU A 375 -9.41 13.85 6.87
N GLN A 376 -8.53 14.31 5.98
CA GLN A 376 -8.66 14.12 4.53
C GLN A 376 -8.17 12.74 4.07
N ASP A 377 -7.50 11.97 4.93
CA ASP A 377 -7.15 10.59 4.64
C ASP A 377 -8.26 9.65 5.09
N ASN A 378 -9.19 9.43 4.16
CA ASN A 378 -10.32 8.53 4.37
C ASN A 378 -9.92 7.11 4.77
N ARG A 379 -8.71 6.67 4.43
CA ARG A 379 -8.25 5.31 4.78
C ARG A 379 -7.99 5.19 6.28
N VAL A 380 -7.49 6.26 6.91
CA VAL A 380 -7.28 6.28 8.37
C VAL A 380 -8.62 6.13 9.08
N MET A 381 -9.62 6.91 8.69
CA MET A 381 -10.95 6.83 9.30
C MET A 381 -11.67 5.51 8.96
N GLY A 382 -11.69 5.11 7.68
CA GLY A 382 -12.44 3.93 7.22
C GLY A 382 -11.81 2.59 7.63
N ILE A 383 -10.48 2.46 7.60
CA ILE A 383 -9.81 1.20 7.93
C ILE A 383 -9.46 1.16 9.42
N ILE A 384 -8.81 2.20 9.97
CA ILE A 384 -8.37 2.17 11.37
C ILE A 384 -9.53 2.54 12.30
N GLY A 385 -10.30 3.59 11.97
CA GLY A 385 -11.42 4.03 12.80
C GLY A 385 -12.57 3.01 12.76
N GLU A 386 -13.16 2.81 11.58
CA GLU A 386 -14.39 2.02 11.42
C GLU A 386 -14.11 0.51 11.42
N MET A 387 -13.24 0.02 10.54
CA MET A 387 -13.03 -1.42 10.40
C MET A 387 -12.31 -2.04 11.60
N CYS A 388 -11.29 -1.37 12.15
CA CYS A 388 -10.57 -1.85 13.33
C CYS A 388 -11.20 -1.41 14.66
N GLU A 389 -12.27 -0.60 14.64
CA GLU A 389 -12.90 -0.02 15.83
C GLU A 389 -11.92 0.75 16.74
N CYS A 390 -10.96 1.47 16.14
CA CYS A 390 -9.85 2.13 16.84
C CYS A 390 -9.86 3.66 16.66
N HIS A 391 -11.04 4.29 16.62
CA HIS A 391 -11.17 5.75 16.54
C HIS A 391 -10.42 6.49 17.65
N ASP A 392 -10.40 5.91 18.85
CA ASP A 392 -9.72 6.43 20.04
C ASP A 392 -8.18 6.35 19.96
N LEU A 393 -7.64 5.63 18.96
CA LEU A 393 -6.20 5.53 18.70
C LEU A 393 -5.73 6.41 17.54
N ILE A 394 -6.61 7.25 16.99
CA ILE A 394 -6.28 8.17 15.89
C ILE A 394 -6.01 9.57 16.45
N TYR A 395 -4.79 10.07 16.21
CA TYR A 395 -4.42 11.45 16.51
C TYR A 395 -4.34 12.27 15.22
N LEU A 396 -5.18 13.30 15.11
CA LEU A 396 -5.29 14.14 13.91
C LEU A 396 -4.28 15.29 13.93
N LEU A 397 -3.42 15.32 12.92
CA LEU A 397 -2.36 16.33 12.75
C LEU A 397 -2.86 17.68 12.25
N ASN A 398 -4.15 17.81 11.91
CA ASN A 398 -4.76 19.04 11.39
C ASN A 398 -4.53 20.24 12.32
N ASP A 399 -4.69 20.05 13.64
CA ASP A 399 -4.52 21.07 14.70
C ASP A 399 -3.59 20.59 15.83
N ALA A 400 -2.65 19.71 15.50
CA ALA A 400 -1.73 19.12 16.46
C ALA A 400 -0.90 20.17 17.21
N ASN A 401 -0.70 19.91 18.50
CA ASN A 401 0.21 20.64 19.36
C ASN A 401 0.78 19.68 20.41
N GLN A 402 1.91 20.05 21.01
CA GLN A 402 2.62 19.17 21.92
C GLN A 402 1.77 18.74 23.12
N ALA A 403 1.16 19.67 23.86
CA ALA A 403 0.39 19.34 25.07
C ALA A 403 -0.78 18.37 24.80
N SER A 404 -1.49 18.53 23.67
CA SER A 404 -2.59 17.64 23.32
C SER A 404 -2.10 16.25 22.93
N PHE A 405 -0.94 16.14 22.26
CA PHE A 405 -0.33 14.85 21.96
C PHE A 405 0.19 14.16 23.22
N GLU A 406 0.86 14.87 24.13
CA GLU A 406 1.38 14.31 25.37
C GLU A 406 0.27 13.67 26.21
N THR A 407 -0.87 14.38 26.35
CA THR A 407 -2.07 13.85 27.02
C THR A 407 -2.61 12.61 26.32
N PHE A 408 -2.71 12.64 25.00
CA PHE A 408 -3.19 11.51 24.20
C PHE A 408 -2.26 10.29 24.35
N PHE A 409 -0.95 10.51 24.26
CA PHE A 409 0.06 9.48 24.40
C PHE A 409 -0.01 8.81 25.78
N ASP A 410 -0.08 9.58 26.87
CA ASP A 410 -0.12 9.00 28.22
C ASP A 410 -1.37 8.14 28.45
N ASN A 411 -2.51 8.54 27.90
CA ASN A 411 -3.74 7.74 27.94
C ASN A 411 -3.56 6.40 27.22
N VAL A 412 -2.98 6.40 26.03
CA VAL A 412 -2.71 5.17 25.27
C VAL A 412 -1.64 4.31 25.96
N TRP A 413 -0.57 4.94 26.46
CA TRP A 413 0.55 4.28 27.11
C TRP A 413 0.15 3.56 28.41
N SER A 414 -0.69 4.20 29.23
CA SER A 414 -1.23 3.60 30.45
C SER A 414 -2.22 2.45 30.17
N ALA A 415 -2.88 2.46 29.02
CA ALA A 415 -3.85 1.45 28.60
C ALA A 415 -3.25 0.30 27.76
N LYS A 416 -1.92 0.22 27.55
CA LYS A 416 -1.29 -0.77 26.65
C LYS A 416 -1.77 -2.21 26.82
N THR A 417 -1.88 -2.68 28.07
CA THR A 417 -2.28 -4.07 28.37
C THR A 417 -3.72 -4.34 27.92
N THR A 418 -4.67 -3.46 28.26
CA THR A 418 -6.07 -3.62 27.88
C THR A 418 -6.27 -3.40 26.38
N LEU A 419 -5.50 -2.50 25.76
CA LEU A 419 -5.48 -2.31 24.32
C LEU A 419 -5.04 -3.57 23.58
N LYS A 420 -3.99 -4.25 24.04
CA LYS A 420 -3.51 -5.51 23.42
C LYS A 420 -4.60 -6.57 23.38
N GLU A 421 -5.38 -6.72 24.46
CA GLU A 421 -6.52 -7.64 24.50
C GLU A 421 -7.64 -7.24 23.54
N ARG A 422 -7.97 -5.94 23.47
CA ARG A 422 -8.95 -5.41 22.51
C ARG A 422 -8.54 -5.68 21.08
N LEU A 423 -7.30 -5.33 20.73
CA LEU A 423 -6.73 -5.55 19.40
C LEU A 423 -6.75 -7.03 19.02
N SER A 424 -6.40 -7.93 19.95
CA SER A 424 -6.45 -9.38 19.70
C SER A 424 -7.86 -9.88 19.39
N LYS A 425 -8.90 -9.38 20.06
CA LYS A 425 -10.28 -9.79 19.79
C LYS A 425 -10.74 -9.30 18.42
N THR A 426 -10.52 -8.04 18.11
CA THR A 426 -10.95 -7.46 16.82
C THR A 426 -10.14 -8.04 15.65
N SER A 427 -8.85 -8.30 15.85
CA SER A 427 -7.99 -8.89 14.81
C SER A 427 -8.41 -10.32 14.45
N MET A 428 -8.86 -11.12 15.42
CA MET A 428 -9.45 -12.45 15.15
C MET A 428 -10.69 -12.36 14.26
N ILE A 429 -11.59 -11.39 14.51
CA ILE A 429 -12.81 -11.20 13.70
C ILE A 429 -12.45 -10.80 12.27
N ILE A 430 -11.54 -9.84 12.11
CA ILE A 430 -11.08 -9.37 10.79
C ILE A 430 -10.41 -10.50 10.01
N ASN A 431 -9.51 -11.26 10.65
CA ASN A 431 -8.84 -12.39 10.01
C ASN A 431 -9.81 -13.52 9.64
N GLY A 432 -10.83 -13.77 10.47
CA GLY A 432 -11.91 -14.72 10.13
C GLY A 432 -12.67 -14.31 8.88
N ARG A 433 -13.08 -13.04 8.78
CA ARG A 433 -13.73 -12.49 7.57
C ARG A 433 -12.83 -12.58 6.34
N LEU A 434 -11.54 -12.27 6.50
CA LEU A 434 -10.59 -12.31 5.40
C LEU A 434 -10.31 -13.74 4.93
N ALA A 435 -10.29 -14.71 5.84
CA ALA A 435 -10.18 -16.14 5.51
C ALA A 435 -11.39 -16.64 4.71
N THR A 436 -12.61 -16.21 5.08
CA THR A 436 -13.81 -16.50 4.28
C THR A 436 -13.70 -15.96 2.86
N VAL A 437 -13.34 -14.69 2.71
CA VAL A 437 -13.11 -14.06 1.39
C VAL A 437 -12.02 -14.78 0.60
N GLY A 438 -10.93 -15.19 1.25
CA GLY A 438 -9.85 -15.96 0.62
C GLY A 438 -10.30 -17.30 0.07
N ASN A 439 -11.12 -18.03 0.84
CA ASN A 439 -11.70 -19.30 0.41
C ASN A 439 -12.66 -19.13 -0.77
N GLU A 440 -13.54 -18.12 -0.71
CA GLU A 440 -14.45 -17.76 -1.81
C GLU A 440 -13.67 -17.47 -3.10
N ILE A 441 -12.67 -16.58 -3.03
CA ILE A 441 -11.81 -16.24 -4.18
C ILE A 441 -11.12 -17.49 -4.73
N LYS A 442 -10.56 -18.33 -3.86
CA LYS A 442 -9.86 -19.56 -4.24
C LYS A 442 -10.78 -20.55 -4.98
N ASP A 443 -12.02 -20.70 -4.51
CA ASP A 443 -13.00 -21.60 -5.14
C ASP A 443 -13.46 -21.05 -6.51
N ILE A 444 -13.67 -19.74 -6.64
CA ILE A 444 -13.97 -19.07 -7.93
C ILE A 444 -12.85 -19.28 -8.95
N ILE A 445 -11.60 -19.06 -8.53
CA ILE A 445 -10.43 -19.22 -9.40
C ILE A 445 -10.32 -20.66 -9.90
N ARG A 446 -10.65 -21.64 -9.03
CA ARG A 446 -10.67 -23.07 -9.37
C ARG A 446 -11.87 -23.50 -10.21
N GLY A 447 -12.82 -22.60 -10.46
CA GLY A 447 -14.01 -22.88 -11.26
C GLY A 447 -15.02 -23.79 -10.55
N LYS A 448 -15.04 -23.80 -9.21
CA LYS A 448 -16.17 -24.36 -8.47
C LYS A 448 -17.34 -23.38 -8.55
N GLU A 449 -18.54 -23.89 -8.79
CA GLU A 449 -19.76 -23.09 -8.59
C GLU A 449 -19.86 -22.74 -7.10
N ILE A 450 -20.07 -21.46 -6.77
CA ILE A 450 -20.43 -21.03 -5.43
C ILE A 450 -21.95 -21.20 -5.34
N ASP A 451 -22.40 -22.07 -4.44
CA ASP A 451 -23.82 -22.29 -4.13
C ASP A 451 -24.49 -21.06 -3.50
#